data_AF-A0A958QQ31-F1
#
_entry.id   AF-A0A958QQ31-F1
#
_cell.length_a   1.000
_cell.length_b   1.000
_cell.length_c   1.000
_cell.angle_alpha   90.00
_cell.angle_beta   90.00
_cell.angle_gamma   90.00
#
_symmetry.space_group_name_H-M   'P 1'
#
loop_
_entity.id
_entity.type
_entity.pdbx_description
1 polymer ?
#
loop_
_entity_poly.entity_id
_entity_poly.type
_entity_poly.pdbx_seq_one_letter_code
_entity_poly.pdbx_strand_id
1 'polypeptide(L)'
;MLYRSTLLSFLILSVGYILLNPWWFGDAIWYATDISSNPPFLVEPGHVLWRPLGLFVWKLLVLVVPSTTPLFAFQFICSVLSAGGVAIFFAVCLELGLEKRSSLLATVMYAGSHFMVSYAGSGSSYAPSLSFLLAAFYFALRPELRFSKTLSILSVVMAWGLWSITSLTVLGIGYAAALQRRKPLIRDTLLYAFSAGALCLTLCFLAYLSADKVEAPENSFVQWLVSSGHGIPARLSFSNTLRALLGAFLTHIYLFDIGTQLKLALYRRTLSSVSPSLGAALTACLIFSSLFGLSLWHSLRRLSAASSRQGVVTASLSLAPILLFGLIWQGSDIERLCFLIPVTSFLFGFGLQRSFLLKVAAILIVGSNLGFRVFPTVFSGGGESGQLTRLVENHTKPHSLLVIHGQRFSISSWTAAQYFSKRDFHSILYDVQTNGEKAWQKRLNSSMTKAWENGGAVWVLAPLLSTEHTSQAEHALQMNPEFPVPSVSQVCQFFMTFQKTGRSFSIGKLEFLEISHERERAEVR
;
A
#
# COMPACT_ATOMS: atom_id res chain seq x y z
N MET A 1 7.45 -35.85 -11.75
CA MET A 1 7.51 -35.43 -10.33
C MET A 1 7.66 -33.91 -10.16
N LEU A 2 8.55 -33.22 -10.89
CA LEU A 2 8.78 -31.76 -10.77
C LEU A 2 7.53 -30.88 -10.96
N TYR A 3 6.64 -31.19 -11.91
CA TYR A 3 5.45 -30.38 -12.16
C TYR A 3 4.46 -30.36 -10.98
N ARG A 4 4.35 -31.49 -10.25
CA ARG A 4 3.46 -31.60 -9.08
C ARG A 4 3.97 -30.74 -7.92
N SER A 5 5.28 -30.73 -7.67
CA SER A 5 5.87 -29.88 -6.64
C SER A 5 5.75 -28.38 -6.97
N THR A 6 5.90 -27.99 -8.24
CA THR A 6 5.79 -26.57 -8.63
C THR A 6 4.36 -26.06 -8.51
N LEU A 7 3.38 -26.83 -8.98
CA LEU A 7 1.97 -26.46 -8.84
C LEU A 7 1.55 -26.38 -7.38
N LEU A 8 1.97 -27.34 -6.55
CA LEU A 8 1.67 -27.32 -5.12
C LEU A 8 2.28 -26.09 -4.44
N SER A 9 3.54 -25.75 -4.70
CA SER A 9 4.16 -24.54 -4.14
C SER A 9 3.45 -23.26 -4.58
N PHE A 10 3.03 -23.18 -5.85
CA PHE A 10 2.26 -22.05 -6.36
C PHE A 10 0.91 -21.91 -5.65
N LEU A 11 0.19 -23.02 -5.48
CA LEU A 11 -1.10 -23.03 -4.78
C LEU A 11 -0.94 -22.69 -3.30
N ILE A 12 0.04 -23.26 -2.62
CA ILE A 12 0.37 -22.94 -1.22
C ILE A 12 0.68 -21.46 -1.08
N LEU A 13 1.47 -20.89 -1.98
CA LEU A 13 1.83 -19.48 -1.92
C LEU A 13 0.63 -18.56 -2.19
N SER A 14 -0.21 -18.92 -3.16
CA SER A 14 -1.43 -18.15 -3.50
C SER A 14 -2.44 -18.17 -2.35
N VAL A 15 -2.69 -19.33 -1.75
CA VAL A 15 -3.57 -19.42 -0.58
C VAL A 15 -2.91 -18.76 0.63
N GLY A 16 -1.61 -18.99 0.81
CA GLY A 16 -0.80 -18.44 1.89
C GLY A 16 -0.87 -16.92 1.96
N TYR A 17 -0.69 -16.18 0.86
CA TYR A 17 -0.76 -14.73 0.88
C TYR A 17 -2.12 -14.17 1.33
N ILE A 18 -3.23 -14.84 1.00
CA ILE A 18 -4.56 -14.44 1.46
C ILE A 18 -4.67 -14.71 2.97
N LEU A 19 -4.22 -15.88 3.42
CA LEU A 19 -4.31 -16.29 4.83
C LEU A 19 -3.32 -15.55 5.75
N LEU A 20 -2.22 -15.04 5.22
CA LEU A 20 -1.23 -14.29 6.00
C LEU A 20 -1.75 -12.91 6.43
N ASN A 21 -2.77 -12.38 5.76
CA ASN A 21 -3.26 -11.04 6.04
C ASN A 21 -4.75 -10.82 5.68
N PRO A 22 -5.67 -11.60 6.26
CA PRO A 22 -7.08 -11.61 5.85
C PRO A 22 -7.83 -10.32 6.18
N TRP A 23 -7.24 -9.41 6.96
CA TRP A 23 -7.85 -8.15 7.40
C TRP A 23 -7.07 -6.91 6.93
N TRP A 24 -6.10 -7.08 6.04
CA TRP A 24 -5.35 -5.98 5.44
C TRP A 24 -5.61 -5.96 3.94
N PHE A 25 -6.33 -4.94 3.50
CA PHE A 25 -6.79 -4.85 2.12
C PHE A 25 -6.05 -3.78 1.31
N GLY A 26 -5.13 -3.04 1.96
CA GLY A 26 -4.55 -1.82 1.39
C GLY A 26 -5.66 -0.95 0.80
N ASP A 27 -5.49 -0.54 -0.44
CA ASP A 27 -6.49 0.29 -1.12
C ASP A 27 -7.56 -0.50 -1.90
N ALA A 28 -7.50 -1.83 -1.86
CA ALA A 28 -8.51 -2.68 -2.53
C ALA A 28 -9.90 -2.50 -1.92
N ILE A 29 -9.96 -2.14 -0.64
CA ILE A 29 -11.21 -1.94 0.08
C ILE A 29 -11.95 -0.68 -0.37
N TRP A 30 -11.22 0.42 -0.59
CA TRP A 30 -11.76 1.64 -1.17
C TRP A 30 -12.31 1.34 -2.57
N TYR A 31 -11.51 0.66 -3.39
CA TYR A 31 -11.92 0.30 -4.73
C TYR A 31 -13.14 -0.64 -4.78
N ALA A 32 -13.19 -1.62 -3.88
CA ALA A 32 -14.36 -2.49 -3.73
C ALA A 32 -15.61 -1.71 -3.28
N THR A 33 -15.44 -0.73 -2.39
CA THR A 33 -16.52 0.15 -1.92
C THR A 33 -17.07 0.99 -3.08
N ASP A 34 -16.20 1.57 -3.89
CA ASP A 34 -16.59 2.39 -5.05
C ASP A 34 -17.35 1.58 -6.09
N ILE A 35 -16.90 0.35 -6.36
CA ILE A 35 -17.61 -0.60 -7.23
C ILE A 35 -19.00 -0.94 -6.68
N SER A 36 -19.11 -1.19 -5.38
CA SER A 36 -20.37 -1.61 -4.77
C SER A 36 -21.37 -0.48 -4.56
N SER A 37 -20.90 0.75 -4.33
CA SER A 37 -21.75 1.81 -3.75
C SER A 37 -21.80 3.10 -4.58
N ASN A 38 -20.81 3.35 -5.45
CA ASN A 38 -20.73 4.61 -6.19
C ASN A 38 -20.06 4.45 -7.57
N PRO A 39 -20.72 3.78 -8.54
CA PRO A 39 -20.15 3.53 -9.87
C PRO A 39 -19.63 4.76 -10.63
N PRO A 40 -20.24 5.97 -10.51
CA PRO A 40 -19.69 7.20 -11.10
C PRO A 40 -18.27 7.55 -10.63
N PHE A 41 -17.91 7.22 -9.37
CA PHE A 41 -16.59 7.49 -8.79
C PHE A 41 -15.47 6.68 -9.46
N LEU A 42 -15.82 5.58 -10.14
CA LEU A 42 -14.86 4.74 -10.86
C LEU A 42 -14.29 5.41 -12.11
N VAL A 43 -14.93 6.48 -12.59
CA VAL A 43 -14.48 7.25 -13.75
C VAL A 43 -13.71 8.51 -13.33
N GLU A 44 -13.47 8.69 -12.03
CA GLU A 44 -12.57 9.74 -11.56
C GLU A 44 -11.14 9.53 -12.10
N PRO A 45 -10.43 10.61 -12.45
CA PRO A 45 -9.10 10.53 -13.02
C PRO A 45 -8.11 9.73 -12.16
N GLY A 46 -8.18 9.87 -10.83
CA GLY A 46 -7.36 9.07 -9.92
C GLY A 46 -7.59 7.56 -10.13
N HIS A 47 -8.84 7.11 -10.16
CA HIS A 47 -9.15 5.68 -10.27
C HIS A 47 -8.79 5.10 -11.63
N VAL A 48 -9.10 5.86 -12.68
CA VAL A 48 -8.81 5.49 -14.07
C VAL A 48 -7.31 5.46 -14.35
N LEU A 49 -6.53 6.42 -13.83
CA LEU A 49 -5.10 6.51 -14.12
C LEU A 49 -4.26 5.60 -13.25
N TRP A 50 -4.67 5.40 -12.00
CA TRP A 50 -3.90 4.60 -11.06
C TRP A 50 -4.23 3.11 -11.18
N ARG A 51 -5.46 2.72 -11.60
CA ARG A 51 -5.95 1.32 -11.60
C ARG A 51 -6.95 0.99 -12.74
N PRO A 52 -6.68 1.31 -14.01
CA PRO A 52 -7.67 1.14 -15.09
C PRO A 52 -8.13 -0.30 -15.33
N LEU A 53 -7.30 -1.31 -15.02
CA LEU A 53 -7.66 -2.72 -15.26
C LEU A 53 -8.58 -3.30 -14.20
N GLY A 54 -8.68 -2.71 -13.00
CA GLY A 54 -9.43 -3.29 -11.88
C GLY A 54 -10.92 -3.49 -12.19
N LEU A 55 -11.57 -2.47 -12.78
CA LEU A 55 -12.99 -2.48 -13.10
C LEU A 55 -13.30 -3.47 -14.22
N PHE A 56 -12.44 -3.51 -15.25
CA PHE A 56 -12.62 -4.44 -16.36
C PHE A 56 -12.50 -5.89 -15.88
N VAL A 57 -11.45 -6.19 -15.09
CA VAL A 57 -11.24 -7.51 -14.50
C VAL A 57 -12.42 -7.92 -13.62
N TRP A 58 -12.92 -7.00 -12.79
CA TRP A 58 -14.12 -7.24 -11.98
C TRP A 58 -15.35 -7.57 -12.84
N LYS A 59 -15.66 -6.74 -13.85
CA LYS A 59 -16.81 -6.95 -14.74
C LYS A 59 -16.75 -8.32 -15.43
N LEU A 60 -15.58 -8.74 -15.90
CA LEU A 60 -15.40 -10.07 -16.49
C LEU A 60 -15.58 -11.18 -15.46
N LEU A 61 -15.04 -11.02 -14.26
CA LEU A 61 -15.10 -12.06 -13.24
C LEU A 61 -16.53 -12.31 -12.76
N VAL A 62 -17.36 -11.27 -12.60
CA VAL A 62 -18.77 -11.42 -12.20
C VAL A 62 -19.57 -12.20 -13.24
N LEU A 63 -19.22 -12.14 -14.52
CA LEU A 63 -19.86 -12.98 -15.54
C LEU A 63 -19.58 -14.47 -15.33
N VAL A 64 -18.44 -14.82 -14.72
CA VAL A 64 -18.01 -16.20 -14.50
C VAL A 64 -18.40 -16.69 -13.11
N VAL A 65 -18.31 -15.83 -12.10
CA VAL A 65 -18.59 -16.14 -10.69
C VAL A 65 -19.52 -15.06 -10.10
N PRO A 66 -20.84 -15.11 -10.38
CA PRO A 66 -21.77 -14.04 -10.01
C PRO A 66 -21.90 -13.78 -8.51
N SER A 67 -21.58 -14.77 -7.67
CA SER A 67 -21.70 -14.70 -6.21
C SER A 67 -20.45 -14.14 -5.50
N THR A 68 -19.38 -13.79 -6.22
CA THR A 68 -18.17 -13.25 -5.61
C THR A 68 -18.36 -11.79 -5.21
N THR A 69 -17.71 -11.36 -4.12
CA THR A 69 -17.60 -9.94 -3.79
C THR A 69 -16.41 -9.31 -4.53
N PRO A 70 -16.42 -7.99 -4.83
CA PRO A 70 -15.28 -7.33 -5.47
C PRO A 70 -13.99 -7.49 -4.68
N LEU A 71 -14.06 -7.37 -3.35
CA LEU A 71 -12.89 -7.45 -2.49
C LEU A 71 -12.23 -8.82 -2.56
N PHE A 72 -13.02 -9.90 -2.41
CA PHE A 72 -12.48 -11.27 -2.48
C PHE A 72 -11.91 -11.59 -3.86
N ALA A 73 -12.60 -11.16 -4.92
CA ALA A 73 -12.13 -11.28 -6.29
C ALA A 73 -10.73 -10.68 -6.48
N PHE A 74 -10.54 -9.44 -6.01
CA PHE A 74 -9.25 -8.78 -6.10
C PHE A 74 -8.18 -9.48 -5.27
N GLN A 75 -8.48 -9.90 -4.04
CA GLN A 75 -7.53 -10.66 -3.22
C GLN A 75 -7.07 -11.94 -3.91
N PHE A 76 -8.01 -12.71 -4.47
CA PHE A 76 -7.71 -13.95 -5.15
C PHE A 76 -6.83 -13.72 -6.38
N ILE A 77 -7.23 -12.82 -7.27
CA ILE A 77 -6.49 -12.53 -8.51
C ILE A 77 -5.10 -11.97 -8.18
N CYS A 78 -5.02 -11.02 -7.24
CA CYS A 78 -3.74 -10.42 -6.87
C CYS A 78 -2.80 -11.47 -6.29
N SER A 79 -3.33 -12.39 -5.48
CA SER A 79 -2.51 -13.44 -4.87
C SER A 79 -1.96 -14.43 -5.90
N VAL A 80 -2.82 -14.90 -6.81
CA VAL A 80 -2.44 -15.81 -7.91
C VAL A 80 -1.37 -15.18 -8.80
N LEU A 81 -1.57 -13.92 -9.21
CA LEU A 81 -0.61 -13.20 -10.04
C LEU A 81 0.71 -12.96 -9.31
N SER A 82 0.67 -12.62 -8.02
CA SER A 82 1.85 -12.39 -7.19
C SER A 82 2.66 -13.68 -6.96
N ALA A 83 1.98 -14.82 -6.74
CA ALA A 83 2.64 -16.12 -6.68
C ALA A 83 3.32 -16.48 -8.01
N GLY A 84 2.68 -16.13 -9.13
CA GLY A 84 3.29 -16.23 -10.46
C GLY A 84 4.55 -15.35 -10.58
N GLY A 85 4.49 -14.11 -10.08
CA GLY A 85 5.63 -13.20 -10.02
C GLY A 85 6.82 -13.75 -9.25
N VAL A 86 6.60 -14.47 -8.14
CA VAL A 86 7.66 -15.16 -7.39
C VAL A 86 8.36 -16.22 -8.24
N ALA A 87 7.60 -17.02 -8.99
CA ALA A 87 8.17 -18.03 -9.88
C ALA A 87 8.96 -17.38 -11.04
N ILE A 88 8.45 -16.29 -11.60
CA ILE A 88 9.13 -15.52 -12.65
C ILE A 88 10.42 -14.90 -12.11
N PHE A 89 10.40 -14.37 -10.88
CA PHE A 89 11.59 -13.80 -10.26
C PHE A 89 12.72 -14.82 -10.10
N PHE A 90 12.38 -16.06 -9.71
CA PHE A 90 13.35 -17.16 -9.69
C PHE A 90 13.98 -17.41 -11.06
N ALA A 91 13.17 -17.41 -12.13
CA ALA A 91 13.66 -17.56 -13.49
C ALA A 91 14.57 -16.39 -13.90
N VAL A 92 14.17 -15.15 -13.63
CA VAL A 92 15.00 -13.95 -13.86
C VAL A 92 16.34 -14.04 -13.14
N CYS A 93 16.37 -14.51 -11.89
CA CYS A 93 17.62 -14.72 -11.16
C CYS A 93 18.57 -15.70 -11.88
N LEU A 94 18.04 -16.79 -12.43
CA LEU A 94 18.82 -17.76 -13.21
C LEU A 94 19.34 -17.12 -14.51
N GLU A 95 18.52 -16.36 -15.25
CA GLU A 95 18.94 -15.68 -16.48
C GLU A 95 20.06 -14.67 -16.23
N LEU A 96 20.03 -14.00 -15.09
CA LEU A 96 21.04 -13.03 -14.69
C LEU A 96 22.29 -13.68 -14.07
N GLY A 97 22.38 -15.02 -14.10
CA GLY A 97 23.59 -15.77 -13.77
C GLY A 97 23.75 -16.15 -12.30
N LEU A 98 22.70 -16.08 -11.48
CA LEU A 98 22.75 -16.68 -10.14
C LEU A 98 22.68 -18.21 -10.21
N GLU A 99 23.46 -18.86 -9.35
CA GLU A 99 23.36 -20.32 -9.17
C GLU A 99 21.99 -20.68 -8.60
N LYS A 100 21.49 -21.89 -8.93
CA LYS A 100 20.15 -22.36 -8.52
C LYS A 100 19.84 -22.17 -7.02
N ARG A 101 20.80 -22.47 -6.14
CA ARG A 101 20.63 -22.30 -4.69
C ARG A 101 20.49 -20.84 -4.27
N SER A 102 21.24 -19.95 -4.91
CA SER A 102 21.18 -18.51 -4.68
C SER A 102 19.94 -17.87 -5.23
N SER A 103 19.52 -18.29 -6.42
CA SER A 103 18.24 -17.89 -6.99
C SER A 103 17.12 -18.29 -6.05
N LEU A 104 17.14 -19.50 -5.49
CA LEU A 104 16.13 -19.94 -4.52
C LEU A 104 16.11 -19.04 -3.28
N LEU A 105 17.27 -18.74 -2.69
CA LEU A 105 17.34 -17.88 -1.50
C LEU A 105 16.91 -16.44 -1.80
N ALA A 106 17.31 -15.88 -2.94
CA ALA A 106 16.85 -14.57 -3.40
C ALA A 106 15.32 -14.56 -3.59
N THR A 107 14.76 -15.61 -4.17
CA THR A 107 13.31 -15.76 -4.35
C THR A 107 12.58 -15.88 -3.03
N VAL A 108 13.13 -16.62 -2.05
CA VAL A 108 12.56 -16.68 -0.70
C VAL A 108 12.59 -15.31 -0.01
N MET A 109 13.67 -14.55 -0.16
CA MET A 109 13.76 -13.16 0.34
C MET A 109 12.73 -12.25 -0.33
N TYR A 110 12.54 -12.37 -1.64
CA TYR A 110 11.52 -11.62 -2.37
C TYR A 110 10.11 -11.98 -1.90
N ALA A 111 9.76 -13.27 -1.90
CA ALA A 111 8.44 -13.75 -1.49
C ALA A 111 8.12 -13.48 -0.01
N GLY A 112 9.13 -13.57 0.85
CA GLY A 112 9.02 -13.32 2.28
C GLY A 112 9.28 -11.87 2.71
N SER A 113 9.48 -10.96 1.76
CA SER A 113 9.62 -9.53 2.06
C SER A 113 8.34 -8.99 2.70
N HIS A 114 8.48 -7.98 3.56
CA HIS A 114 7.32 -7.39 4.23
C HIS A 114 6.25 -6.91 3.24
N PHE A 115 6.66 -6.33 2.11
CA PHE A 115 5.74 -5.93 1.05
C PHE A 115 4.98 -7.10 0.46
N MET A 116 5.65 -8.18 0.03
CA MET A 116 4.96 -9.32 -0.60
C MET A 116 4.00 -9.98 0.37
N VAL A 117 4.43 -10.21 1.61
CA VAL A 117 3.56 -10.78 2.66
C VAL A 117 2.36 -9.87 2.94
N SER A 118 2.50 -8.54 2.82
CA SER A 118 1.44 -7.59 3.14
C SER A 118 0.48 -7.32 1.99
N TYR A 119 0.97 -7.27 0.75
CA TYR A 119 0.24 -6.75 -0.41
C TYR A 119 -0.10 -7.80 -1.46
N ALA A 120 0.55 -8.96 -1.49
CA ALA A 120 0.24 -9.98 -2.50
C ALA A 120 -1.19 -10.51 -2.37
N GLY A 121 -1.69 -10.67 -1.13
CA GLY A 121 -3.05 -11.15 -0.84
C GLY A 121 -4.03 -10.06 -0.41
N SER A 122 -3.64 -8.78 -0.41
CA SER A 122 -4.52 -7.68 0.04
C SER A 122 -5.57 -7.28 -0.99
N GLY A 123 -5.39 -7.70 -2.25
CA GLY A 123 -6.19 -7.23 -3.40
C GLY A 123 -5.68 -5.91 -3.99
N SER A 124 -4.58 -5.36 -3.46
CA SER A 124 -3.96 -4.16 -4.01
C SER A 124 -3.19 -4.51 -5.29
N SER A 125 -3.21 -3.60 -6.28
CA SER A 125 -2.64 -3.86 -7.61
C SER A 125 -1.10 -3.83 -7.67
N TYR A 126 -0.43 -3.43 -6.59
CA TYR A 126 1.02 -3.20 -6.54
C TYR A 126 1.86 -4.47 -6.78
N ALA A 127 1.58 -5.56 -6.06
CA ALA A 127 2.34 -6.80 -6.19
C ALA A 127 2.10 -7.53 -7.52
N PRO A 128 0.86 -7.61 -8.04
CA PRO A 128 0.60 -8.10 -9.39
C PRO A 128 1.28 -7.26 -10.48
N SER A 129 1.23 -5.94 -10.32
CA SER A 129 1.90 -5.01 -11.23
C SER A 129 3.42 -5.26 -11.28
N LEU A 130 4.05 -5.46 -10.11
CA LEU A 130 5.45 -5.88 -10.02
C LEU A 130 5.72 -7.25 -10.69
N SER A 131 4.77 -8.17 -10.61
CA SER A 131 4.87 -9.50 -11.23
C SER A 131 4.88 -9.43 -12.75
N PHE A 132 4.02 -8.59 -13.34
CA PHE A 132 4.05 -8.32 -14.78
C PHE A 132 5.31 -7.57 -15.20
N LEU A 133 5.84 -6.68 -14.36
CA LEU A 133 7.12 -6.05 -14.63
C LEU A 133 8.26 -7.09 -14.70
N LEU A 134 8.28 -8.04 -13.78
CA LEU A 134 9.23 -9.16 -13.79
C LEU A 134 9.05 -10.06 -15.02
N ALA A 135 7.80 -10.28 -15.46
CA ALA A 135 7.52 -11.01 -16.69
C ALA A 135 8.09 -10.26 -17.91
N ALA A 136 7.92 -8.93 -17.96
CA ALA A 136 8.49 -8.10 -19.01
C ALA A 136 10.01 -8.23 -19.09
N PHE A 137 10.69 -8.18 -17.93
CA PHE A 137 12.12 -8.42 -17.82
C PHE A 137 12.52 -9.83 -18.28
N TYR A 138 11.81 -10.86 -17.82
CA TYR A 138 12.09 -12.24 -18.19
C TYR A 138 12.03 -12.45 -19.71
N PHE A 139 10.95 -11.98 -20.37
CA PHE A 139 10.83 -12.09 -21.82
C PHE A 139 11.84 -11.23 -22.58
N ALA A 140 12.25 -10.09 -22.02
CA ALA A 140 13.31 -9.26 -22.59
C ALA A 140 14.69 -9.97 -22.54
N LEU A 141 14.95 -10.77 -21.51
CA LEU A 141 16.16 -11.58 -21.32
C LEU A 141 16.16 -12.91 -22.11
N ARG A 142 15.06 -13.23 -22.80
CA ARG A 142 14.86 -14.48 -23.54
C ARG A 142 14.46 -14.22 -25.00
N PRO A 143 15.30 -13.51 -25.79
CA PRO A 143 14.97 -13.12 -27.16
C PRO A 143 14.69 -14.29 -28.10
N GLU A 144 15.23 -15.47 -27.80
CA GLU A 144 15.05 -16.72 -28.54
C GLU A 144 13.63 -17.29 -28.46
N LEU A 145 12.82 -16.88 -27.47
CA LEU A 145 11.43 -17.33 -27.37
C LEU A 145 10.58 -16.70 -28.47
N ARG A 146 9.75 -17.52 -29.12
CA ARG A 146 8.75 -17.06 -30.09
C ARG A 146 7.82 -16.06 -29.38
N PHE A 147 7.68 -14.86 -29.95
CA PHE A 147 6.91 -13.74 -29.39
C PHE A 147 7.48 -13.07 -28.12
N SER A 148 8.74 -13.32 -27.73
CA SER A 148 9.40 -12.68 -26.57
C SER A 148 9.17 -11.18 -26.50
N LYS A 149 9.36 -10.46 -27.63
CA LYS A 149 9.13 -9.02 -27.73
C LYS A 149 7.69 -8.63 -27.44
N THR A 150 6.73 -9.29 -28.08
CA THR A 150 5.30 -9.02 -27.90
C THR A 150 4.86 -9.29 -26.46
N LEU A 151 5.27 -10.41 -25.88
CA LEU A 151 4.95 -10.77 -24.50
C LEU A 151 5.58 -9.81 -23.50
N SER A 152 6.80 -9.34 -23.77
CA SER A 152 7.45 -8.31 -22.96
C SER A 152 6.66 -6.99 -22.99
N ILE A 153 6.24 -6.53 -24.18
CA ILE A 153 5.42 -5.31 -24.33
C ILE A 153 4.08 -5.47 -23.60
N LEU A 154 3.36 -6.57 -23.82
CA LEU A 154 2.08 -6.83 -23.17
C LEU A 154 2.24 -6.86 -21.64
N SER A 155 3.32 -7.43 -21.13
CA SER A 155 3.60 -7.45 -19.70
C SER A 155 3.83 -6.04 -19.14
N VAL A 156 4.54 -5.15 -19.86
CA VAL A 156 4.66 -3.74 -19.45
C VAL A 156 3.29 -3.05 -19.42
N VAL A 157 2.46 -3.28 -20.43
CA VAL A 157 1.10 -2.71 -20.51
C VAL A 157 0.21 -3.17 -19.36
N MET A 158 0.35 -4.43 -18.94
CA MET A 158 -0.38 -4.99 -17.80
C MET A 158 0.19 -4.56 -16.43
N ALA A 159 1.49 -4.28 -16.35
CA ALA A 159 2.13 -3.74 -15.14
C ALA A 159 1.70 -2.30 -14.88
N TRP A 160 1.82 -1.45 -15.90
CA TRP A 160 1.03 -0.23 -16.00
C TRP A 160 -0.44 -0.62 -16.00
N GLY A 161 -1.42 0.23 -15.86
CA GLY A 161 -2.80 -0.23 -15.87
C GLY A 161 -3.30 -1.11 -14.69
N LEU A 162 -2.45 -1.93 -14.06
CA LEU A 162 -2.61 -2.32 -12.67
C LEU A 162 -2.09 -1.20 -11.77
N TRP A 163 -0.92 -0.63 -12.08
CA TRP A 163 -0.36 0.48 -11.33
C TRP A 163 0.58 1.35 -12.16
N SER A 164 0.20 2.60 -12.41
CA SER A 164 0.88 3.47 -13.37
C SER A 164 2.29 3.90 -12.99
N ILE A 165 2.66 3.85 -11.70
CA ILE A 165 4.00 4.20 -11.22
C ILE A 165 5.08 3.25 -11.78
N THR A 166 4.69 2.04 -12.22
CA THR A 166 5.60 1.11 -12.91
C THR A 166 6.25 1.68 -14.17
N SER A 167 5.68 2.71 -14.80
CA SER A 167 6.30 3.34 -15.98
C SER A 167 7.72 3.85 -15.70
N LEU A 168 8.01 4.23 -14.46
CA LEU A 168 9.33 4.71 -14.03
C LEU A 168 10.43 3.66 -14.19
N THR A 169 10.06 2.39 -14.30
CA THR A 169 10.99 1.26 -14.39
C THR A 169 11.29 0.81 -15.82
N VAL A 170 10.56 1.36 -16.81
CA VAL A 170 10.64 0.98 -18.23
C VAL A 170 12.02 1.24 -18.83
N LEU A 171 12.72 2.28 -18.37
CA LEU A 171 14.10 2.59 -18.81
C LEU A 171 15.07 1.44 -18.52
N GLY A 172 14.92 0.80 -17.36
CA GLY A 172 15.75 -0.34 -17.00
C GLY A 172 15.41 -1.62 -17.75
N ILE A 173 14.14 -1.83 -18.11
CA ILE A 173 13.72 -2.92 -19.01
C ILE A 173 14.35 -2.75 -20.39
N GLY A 174 14.29 -1.53 -20.93
CA GLY A 174 14.91 -1.24 -22.22
C GLY A 174 16.42 -1.48 -22.21
N TYR A 175 17.11 -1.05 -21.16
CA TYR A 175 18.53 -1.31 -20.98
C TYR A 175 18.86 -2.80 -20.91
N ALA A 176 18.05 -3.60 -20.19
CA ALA A 176 18.19 -5.06 -20.12
C ALA A 176 18.06 -5.72 -21.50
N ALA A 177 17.02 -5.37 -22.25
CA ALA A 177 16.76 -5.89 -23.59
C ALA A 177 17.90 -5.57 -24.58
N ALA A 178 18.45 -4.37 -24.43
CA ALA A 178 19.51 -3.87 -25.28
C ALA A 178 20.87 -4.54 -25.05
N LEU A 179 21.21 -4.87 -23.79
CA LEU A 179 22.47 -5.55 -23.46
C LEU A 179 22.58 -6.95 -24.07
N GLN A 180 21.46 -7.68 -24.22
CA GLN A 180 21.48 -9.03 -24.75
C GLN A 180 21.52 -9.12 -26.29
N ARG A 181 20.99 -8.13 -27.01
CA ARG A 181 20.77 -8.24 -28.46
C ARG A 181 21.91 -7.75 -29.35
N ARG A 182 23.03 -7.27 -28.79
CA ARG A 182 24.16 -6.65 -29.53
C ARG A 182 23.70 -5.66 -30.63
N LYS A 183 22.57 -4.97 -30.41
CA LYS A 183 21.88 -4.04 -31.33
C LYS A 183 21.67 -2.69 -30.62
N PRO A 184 21.44 -1.57 -31.33
CA PRO A 184 21.53 -0.23 -30.74
C PRO A 184 20.56 -0.05 -29.58
N LEU A 185 21.16 0.13 -28.40
CA LEU A 185 20.56 0.07 -27.07
C LEU A 185 19.40 1.06 -26.86
N ILE A 186 19.45 2.16 -27.60
CA ILE A 186 18.51 3.26 -27.51
C ILE A 186 17.21 2.95 -28.27
N ARG A 187 17.26 2.26 -29.41
CA ARG A 187 16.09 2.08 -30.29
C ARG A 187 15.03 1.18 -29.67
N ASP A 188 15.43 0.03 -29.13
CA ASP A 188 14.49 -0.92 -28.54
C ASP A 188 13.94 -0.37 -27.20
N THR A 189 14.79 0.28 -26.39
CA THR A 189 14.38 1.00 -25.16
C THR A 189 13.34 2.08 -25.44
N LEU A 190 13.59 2.93 -26.44
CA LEU A 190 12.64 3.96 -26.86
C LEU A 190 11.36 3.35 -27.45
N LEU A 191 11.44 2.24 -28.18
CA LEU A 191 10.24 1.57 -28.70
C LEU A 191 9.37 1.01 -27.56
N TYR A 192 9.96 0.35 -26.56
CA TYR A 192 9.22 -0.12 -25.39
C TYR A 192 8.60 1.04 -24.62
N ALA A 193 9.38 2.10 -24.35
CA ALA A 193 8.90 3.29 -23.65
C ALA A 193 7.82 4.06 -24.43
N PHE A 194 7.96 4.16 -25.76
CA PHE A 194 7.02 4.88 -26.61
C PHE A 194 5.75 4.08 -26.87
N SER A 195 5.85 2.78 -27.17
CA SER A 195 4.67 1.92 -27.35
C SER A 195 3.87 1.77 -26.05
N ALA A 196 4.57 1.58 -24.93
CA ALA A 196 3.94 1.57 -23.61
C ALA A 196 3.58 2.97 -23.11
N GLY A 197 4.06 4.06 -23.69
CA GLY A 197 3.60 5.42 -23.35
C GLY A 197 2.36 5.82 -24.15
N ALA A 198 2.36 5.51 -25.45
CA ALA A 198 1.32 5.86 -26.39
C ALA A 198 0.02 5.11 -26.13
N LEU A 199 0.07 3.77 -26.03
CA LEU A 199 -1.12 2.96 -25.72
C LEU A 199 -1.77 3.40 -24.41
N CYS A 200 -0.91 3.79 -23.48
CA CYS A 200 -1.23 4.21 -22.15
C CYS A 200 -1.95 5.56 -22.14
N LEU A 201 -1.42 6.57 -22.82
CA LEU A 201 -2.14 7.82 -23.09
C LEU A 201 -3.47 7.58 -23.82
N THR A 202 -3.52 6.63 -24.76
CA THR A 202 -4.77 6.27 -25.46
C THR A 202 -5.81 5.69 -24.50
N LEU A 203 -5.43 4.78 -23.60
CA LEU A 203 -6.35 4.21 -22.61
C LEU A 203 -6.87 5.28 -21.65
N CYS A 204 -6.01 6.20 -21.20
CA CYS A 204 -6.41 7.35 -20.38
C CYS A 204 -7.42 8.25 -21.11
N PHE A 205 -7.17 8.52 -22.39
CA PHE A 205 -8.04 9.35 -23.22
C PHE A 205 -9.39 8.68 -23.49
N LEU A 206 -9.40 7.38 -23.81
CA LEU A 206 -10.64 6.62 -24.01
C LEU A 206 -11.49 6.57 -22.73
N ALA A 207 -10.84 6.40 -21.58
CA ALA A 207 -11.54 6.40 -20.30
C ALA A 207 -12.14 7.78 -19.97
N TYR A 208 -11.41 8.87 -20.23
CA TYR A 208 -11.93 10.24 -20.16
C TYR A 208 -13.18 10.42 -21.04
N LEU A 209 -13.15 9.95 -22.29
CA LEU A 209 -14.30 10.03 -23.20
C LEU A 209 -15.49 9.18 -22.76
N SER A 210 -15.25 8.06 -22.07
CA SER A 210 -16.31 7.15 -21.58
C SER A 210 -17.01 7.62 -20.30
N ALA A 211 -16.58 8.74 -19.72
CA ALA A 211 -17.13 9.30 -18.50
C ALA A 211 -18.48 10.00 -18.76
N ASP A 212 -19.50 9.22 -19.11
CA ASP A 212 -20.84 9.65 -19.58
C ASP A 212 -21.65 10.60 -18.65
N LYS A 213 -21.11 10.97 -17.48
CA LYS A 213 -21.81 11.77 -16.46
C LYS A 213 -20.93 12.70 -15.64
N VAL A 214 -19.66 12.83 -15.99
CA VAL A 214 -18.91 13.97 -15.47
C VAL A 214 -19.45 15.13 -16.28
N GLU A 215 -20.30 15.99 -15.70
CA GLU A 215 -20.46 17.35 -16.21
C GLU A 215 -19.06 17.80 -16.52
N ALA A 216 -18.68 17.80 -17.81
CA ALA A 216 -17.29 18.00 -18.18
C ALA A 216 -16.92 19.30 -17.48
N PRO A 217 -16.07 19.26 -16.44
CA PRO A 217 -15.77 20.51 -15.76
C PRO A 217 -15.26 21.39 -16.89
N GLU A 218 -15.62 22.66 -16.91
CA GLU A 218 -15.15 23.64 -17.93
C GLU A 218 -13.60 23.64 -18.08
N ASN A 219 -12.94 22.88 -17.21
CA ASN A 219 -11.56 22.51 -17.11
C ASN A 219 -11.10 21.41 -18.11
N SER A 220 -10.16 21.80 -18.98
CA SER A 220 -9.39 20.97 -19.92
C SER A 220 -8.96 19.57 -19.42
N PHE A 221 -8.73 18.61 -20.34
CA PHE A 221 -8.11 17.29 -20.06
C PHE A 221 -6.87 17.36 -19.15
N VAL A 222 -6.10 18.46 -19.23
CA VAL A 222 -4.94 18.72 -18.37
C VAL A 222 -5.34 18.88 -16.91
N GLN A 223 -6.42 19.59 -16.59
CA GLN A 223 -6.90 19.74 -15.21
C GLN A 223 -7.50 18.44 -14.67
N TRP A 224 -8.18 17.66 -15.51
CA TRP A 224 -8.60 16.29 -15.17
C TRP A 224 -7.39 15.40 -14.87
N LEU A 225 -6.32 15.49 -15.66
CA LEU A 225 -5.08 14.75 -15.40
C LEU A 225 -4.37 15.24 -14.12
N VAL A 226 -4.35 16.55 -13.86
CA VAL A 226 -3.72 17.13 -12.66
C VAL A 226 -4.47 16.74 -11.38
N SER A 227 -5.79 16.64 -11.40
CA SER A 227 -6.57 16.23 -10.23
C SER A 227 -6.31 14.77 -9.82
N SER A 228 -5.77 13.93 -10.72
CA SER A 228 -5.30 12.57 -10.40
C SER A 228 -4.17 12.51 -9.38
N GLY A 229 -3.46 13.62 -9.15
CA GLY A 229 -2.44 13.73 -8.11
C GLY A 229 -3.02 13.82 -6.69
N HIS A 230 -4.34 13.85 -6.53
CA HIS A 230 -5.05 14.01 -5.24
C HIS A 230 -4.54 15.21 -4.42
N GLY A 231 -4.08 16.26 -5.09
CA GLY A 231 -3.52 17.46 -4.45
C GLY A 231 -2.17 17.25 -3.74
N ILE A 232 -1.47 16.14 -3.97
CA ILE A 232 -0.18 15.85 -3.33
C ILE A 232 0.96 16.55 -4.09
N PRO A 233 1.58 17.61 -3.55
CA PRO A 233 2.64 18.32 -4.25
C PRO A 233 3.95 17.52 -4.23
N ALA A 234 4.63 17.48 -5.38
CA ALA A 234 6.01 17.00 -5.44
C ALA A 234 6.93 18.01 -4.73
N ARG A 235 7.60 17.58 -3.66
CA ARG A 235 8.49 18.44 -2.88
C ARG A 235 9.66 17.63 -2.33
N LEU A 236 10.89 18.13 -2.52
CA LEU A 236 12.03 17.63 -1.76
C LEU A 236 11.99 18.24 -0.35
N SER A 237 12.00 17.39 0.66
CA SER A 237 12.08 17.82 2.05
C SER A 237 12.85 16.78 2.87
N PHE A 238 13.37 17.20 4.03
CA PHE A 238 14.01 16.28 4.96
C PHE A 238 13.04 15.18 5.43
N SER A 239 11.79 15.54 5.70
CA SER A 239 10.72 14.60 6.07
C SER A 239 10.49 13.54 4.97
N ASN A 240 10.42 13.96 3.71
CA ASN A 240 10.25 13.03 2.57
C ASN A 240 11.47 12.13 2.38
N THR A 241 12.67 12.66 2.61
CA THR A 241 13.91 11.86 2.54
C THR A 241 13.92 10.77 3.62
N LEU A 242 13.53 11.11 4.85
CA LEU A 242 13.41 10.14 5.94
C LEU A 242 12.31 9.10 5.67
N ARG A 243 11.16 9.53 5.14
CA ARG A 243 10.07 8.62 4.73
C ARG A 243 10.51 7.67 3.63
N ALA A 244 11.23 8.16 2.62
CA ALA A 244 11.78 7.31 1.57
C ALA A 244 12.80 6.31 2.13
N LEU A 245 13.69 6.74 3.02
CA LEU A 245 14.66 5.86 3.67
C LEU A 245 13.97 4.78 4.51
N LEU A 246 13.00 5.17 5.34
CA LEU A 246 12.23 4.26 6.17
C LEU A 246 11.38 3.30 5.32
N GLY A 247 10.76 3.82 4.26
CA GLY A 247 10.01 3.04 3.28
C GLY A 247 10.88 1.96 2.62
N ALA A 248 12.14 2.26 2.31
CA ALA A 248 13.07 1.27 1.75
C ALA A 248 13.31 0.10 2.71
N PHE A 249 13.41 0.36 4.02
CA PHE A 249 13.46 -0.72 5.01
C PHE A 249 12.11 -1.45 5.14
N LEU A 250 11.00 -0.70 5.23
CA LEU A 250 9.66 -1.26 5.39
C LEU A 250 9.25 -2.16 4.23
N THR A 251 9.77 -1.98 3.02
CA THR A 251 9.51 -2.93 1.92
C THR A 251 10.06 -4.33 2.20
N HIS A 252 11.10 -4.45 3.03
CA HIS A 252 11.80 -5.70 3.33
C HIS A 252 11.46 -6.27 4.70
N ILE A 253 11.46 -5.43 5.74
CA ILE A 253 11.31 -5.82 7.13
C ILE A 253 10.12 -5.11 7.75
N TYR A 254 9.34 -5.84 8.54
CA TYR A 254 8.32 -5.23 9.38
C TYR A 254 8.97 -4.40 10.48
N LEU A 255 8.63 -3.11 10.56
CA LEU A 255 9.16 -2.19 11.57
C LEU A 255 8.09 -1.69 12.54
N PHE A 256 7.02 -2.46 12.75
CA PHE A 256 5.88 -2.02 13.56
C PHE A 256 5.32 -0.68 13.07
N ASP A 257 4.71 0.10 13.96
CA ASP A 257 4.31 1.49 13.69
C ASP A 257 5.42 2.48 14.07
N ILE A 258 6.64 2.23 13.59
CA ILE A 258 7.80 3.11 13.82
C ILE A 258 7.53 4.56 13.38
N GLY A 259 6.72 4.77 12.34
CA GLY A 259 6.34 6.10 11.87
C GLY A 259 5.62 6.91 12.95
N THR A 260 4.57 6.33 13.56
CA THR A 260 3.86 6.96 14.67
C THR A 260 4.75 7.09 15.91
N GLN A 261 5.57 6.08 16.20
CA GLN A 261 6.47 6.12 17.37
C GLN A 261 7.55 7.21 17.26
N LEU A 262 8.14 7.41 16.09
CA LEU A 262 9.10 8.48 15.84
C LEU A 262 8.43 9.85 15.94
N LYS A 263 7.23 10.02 15.38
CA LYS A 263 6.45 11.26 15.53
C LYS A 263 6.16 11.58 17.00
N LEU A 264 5.73 10.57 17.76
CA LEU A 264 5.50 10.69 19.20
C LEU A 264 6.76 11.07 19.98
N ALA A 265 7.89 10.42 19.70
CA ALA A 265 9.16 10.69 20.37
C ALA A 265 9.69 12.11 20.08
N LEU A 266 9.62 12.55 18.81
CA LEU A 266 9.99 13.90 18.40
C LEU A 266 9.11 14.95 19.08
N TYR A 267 7.80 14.68 19.16
CA TYR A 267 6.86 15.58 19.82
C TYR A 267 7.12 15.70 21.33
N ARG A 268 7.35 14.58 22.03
CA ARG A 268 7.59 14.58 23.48
C ARG A 268 8.96 15.14 23.88
N ARG A 269 9.85 15.42 22.92
CA ARG A 269 11.24 15.88 23.13
C ARG A 269 12.00 15.05 24.18
N THR A 270 11.62 13.80 24.38
CA THR A 270 12.15 12.93 25.43
C THR A 270 12.42 11.54 24.86
N LEU A 271 13.69 11.11 24.94
CA LEU A 271 14.10 9.75 24.57
C LEU A 271 13.66 8.71 25.61
N SER A 272 13.25 9.13 26.81
CA SER A 272 12.71 8.24 27.84
C SER A 272 11.36 7.61 27.44
N SER A 273 10.70 8.09 26.39
CA SER A 273 9.51 7.45 25.81
C SER A 273 9.82 6.51 24.63
N VAL A 274 11.09 6.18 24.37
CA VAL A 274 11.46 5.17 23.37
C VAL A 274 10.90 3.83 23.84
N SER A 275 9.80 3.41 23.21
CA SER A 275 9.25 2.09 23.46
C SER A 275 10.27 1.02 23.04
N PRO A 276 10.29 -0.15 23.71
CA PRO A 276 11.13 -1.27 23.29
C PRO A 276 10.99 -1.63 21.80
N SER A 277 9.82 -1.39 21.21
CA SER A 277 9.56 -1.58 19.77
C SER A 277 10.35 -0.62 18.87
N LEU A 278 10.56 0.63 19.27
CA LEU A 278 11.37 1.58 18.51
C LEU A 278 12.84 1.16 18.52
N GLY A 279 13.35 0.72 19.68
CA GLY A 279 14.69 0.15 19.80
C GLY A 279 14.86 -1.09 18.90
N ALA A 280 13.92 -2.03 18.96
CA ALA A 280 13.93 -3.23 18.12
C ALA A 280 13.86 -2.89 16.61
N ALA A 281 13.05 -1.91 16.22
CA ALA A 281 12.94 -1.46 14.83
C ALA A 281 14.25 -0.82 14.34
N LEU A 282 14.89 0.05 15.13
CA LEU A 282 16.19 0.63 14.79
C LEU A 282 17.29 -0.44 14.69
N THR A 283 17.31 -1.40 15.62
CA THR A 283 18.22 -2.56 15.54
C THR A 283 17.99 -3.37 14.28
N ALA A 284 16.73 -3.62 13.89
CA ALA A 284 16.40 -4.31 12.66
C ALA A 284 16.88 -3.54 11.41
N CYS A 285 16.70 -2.22 11.37
CA CYS A 285 17.24 -1.37 10.31
C CYS A 285 18.77 -1.43 10.22
N LEU A 286 19.47 -1.40 11.36
CA LEU A 286 20.94 -1.51 11.42
C LEU A 286 21.40 -2.87 10.90
N ILE A 287 20.79 -3.96 11.39
CA ILE A 287 21.08 -5.33 10.94
C ILE A 287 20.85 -5.42 9.43
N PHE A 288 19.69 -5.01 8.93
CA PHE A 288 19.40 -5.03 7.50
C PHE A 288 20.40 -4.21 6.69
N SER A 289 20.77 -3.02 7.15
CA SER A 289 21.76 -2.16 6.49
C SER A 289 23.13 -2.84 6.40
N SER A 290 23.59 -3.47 7.49
CA SER A 290 24.85 -4.20 7.52
C SER A 290 24.83 -5.40 6.56
N LEU A 291 23.73 -6.17 6.55
CA LEU A 291 23.57 -7.31 5.65
C LEU A 291 23.53 -6.87 4.19
N PHE A 292 22.78 -5.81 3.89
CA PHE A 292 22.69 -5.24 2.56
C PHE A 292 24.05 -4.71 2.09
N GLY A 293 24.76 -3.97 2.95
CA GLY A 293 26.10 -3.47 2.67
C GLY A 293 27.13 -4.58 2.40
N LEU A 294 27.12 -5.64 3.22
CA LEU A 294 27.95 -6.83 3.00
C LEU A 294 27.59 -7.53 1.68
N SER A 295 26.31 -7.66 1.36
CA SER A 295 25.86 -8.28 0.12
C SER A 295 26.22 -7.47 -1.12
N LEU A 296 26.06 -6.15 -1.03
CA LEU A 296 26.46 -5.21 -2.07
C LEU A 296 27.97 -5.26 -2.27
N TRP A 297 28.77 -5.21 -1.21
CA TRP A 297 30.22 -5.35 -1.27
C TRP A 297 30.66 -6.65 -1.96
N HIS A 298 30.05 -7.78 -1.61
CA HIS A 298 30.33 -9.06 -2.27
C HIS A 298 29.92 -9.08 -3.75
N SER A 299 28.79 -8.45 -4.08
CA SER A 299 28.31 -8.31 -5.46
C SER A 299 29.25 -7.44 -6.30
N LEU A 300 29.69 -6.30 -5.75
CA LEU A 300 30.62 -5.38 -6.40
C LEU A 300 31.99 -6.03 -6.68
N ARG A 301 32.49 -6.87 -5.77
CA ARG A 301 33.74 -7.63 -5.98
C ARG A 301 33.64 -8.68 -7.10
N ARG A 302 32.43 -9.07 -7.51
CA ARG A 302 32.18 -10.02 -8.62
C ARG A 302 31.88 -9.34 -9.96
N LEU A 303 31.92 -8.01 -10.03
CA LEU A 303 31.78 -7.25 -11.28
C LEU A 303 32.86 -7.54 -12.32
N SER A 304 33.86 -8.37 -12.02
CA SER A 304 34.86 -8.85 -12.98
C SER A 304 34.25 -9.77 -14.06
N ALA A 305 33.12 -10.43 -13.79
CA ALA A 305 32.39 -11.19 -14.79
C ALA A 305 31.42 -10.29 -15.58
N ALA A 306 31.51 -10.31 -16.92
CA ALA A 306 30.72 -9.45 -17.80
C ALA A 306 29.20 -9.55 -17.58
N SER A 307 28.69 -10.77 -17.32
CA SER A 307 27.26 -11.02 -17.05
C SER A 307 26.80 -10.45 -15.71
N SER A 308 27.62 -10.56 -14.65
CA SER A 308 27.31 -10.00 -13.32
C SER A 308 27.31 -8.47 -13.33
N ARG A 309 28.21 -7.84 -14.10
CA ARG A 309 28.25 -6.39 -14.27
C ARG A 309 27.00 -5.85 -14.96
N GLN A 310 26.53 -6.54 -16.00
CA GLN A 310 25.32 -6.18 -16.72
C GLN A 310 24.08 -6.23 -15.83
N GLY A 311 23.92 -7.29 -15.02
CA GLY A 311 22.79 -7.42 -14.10
C GLY A 311 22.75 -6.31 -13.04
N VAL A 312 23.90 -5.98 -12.44
CA VAL A 312 24.00 -4.91 -11.43
C VAL A 312 23.72 -3.53 -12.03
N VAL A 313 24.27 -3.21 -13.22
CA VAL A 313 24.04 -1.91 -13.86
C VAL A 313 22.58 -1.76 -14.29
N THR A 314 21.99 -2.81 -14.86
CA THR A 314 20.57 -2.84 -15.25
C THR A 314 19.68 -2.58 -14.04
N ALA A 315 19.92 -3.30 -12.95
CA ALA A 315 19.17 -3.15 -11.72
C ALA A 315 19.32 -1.73 -11.13
N SER A 316 20.54 -1.18 -11.09
CA SER A 316 20.78 0.19 -10.59
C SER A 316 20.11 1.28 -11.43
N LEU A 317 20.14 1.16 -12.77
CA LEU A 317 19.48 2.11 -13.67
C LEU A 317 17.96 2.08 -13.54
N SER A 318 17.37 0.90 -13.29
CA SER A 318 15.93 0.78 -12.95
C SER A 318 15.56 1.53 -11.68
N LEU A 319 16.47 1.61 -10.70
CA LEU A 319 16.16 2.16 -9.38
C LEU A 319 16.21 3.69 -9.31
N ALA A 320 17.06 4.35 -10.10
CA ALA A 320 17.27 5.79 -9.96
C ALA A 320 15.98 6.63 -10.13
N PRO A 321 15.13 6.40 -11.15
CA PRO A 321 13.86 7.14 -11.28
C PRO A 321 12.90 6.88 -10.13
N ILE A 322 12.91 5.66 -9.58
CA ILE A 322 12.03 5.23 -8.48
C ILE A 322 12.46 5.88 -7.16
N LEU A 323 13.76 5.89 -6.90
CA LEU A 323 14.32 6.56 -5.73
C LEU A 323 14.07 8.07 -5.81
N LEU A 324 14.28 8.69 -6.98
CA LEU A 324 13.96 10.09 -7.19
C LEU A 324 12.47 10.37 -6.95
N PHE A 325 11.59 9.55 -7.52
CA PHE A 325 10.15 9.64 -7.27
C PHE A 325 9.80 9.49 -5.78
N GLY A 326 10.42 8.52 -5.11
CA GLY A 326 10.26 8.29 -3.67
C GLY A 326 10.67 9.50 -2.81
N LEU A 327 11.72 10.23 -3.22
CA LEU A 327 12.21 11.43 -2.54
C LEU A 327 11.30 12.65 -2.72
N ILE A 328 10.60 12.77 -3.86
CA ILE A 328 9.78 13.95 -4.19
C ILE A 328 8.29 13.78 -3.87
N TRP A 329 7.75 12.56 -3.95
CA TRP A 329 6.33 12.30 -3.71
C TRP A 329 6.04 12.20 -2.20
N GLN A 330 4.79 12.45 -1.76
CA GLN A 330 4.43 12.45 -0.33
C GLN A 330 3.43 11.37 0.09
N GLY A 331 3.00 10.47 -0.82
CA GLY A 331 2.01 9.42 -0.52
C GLY A 331 2.54 8.28 0.38
N SER A 332 1.90 7.11 0.45
CA SER A 332 2.27 6.06 1.41
C SER A 332 3.69 5.48 1.17
N ASP A 333 4.43 5.07 2.22
CA ASP A 333 5.88 4.84 2.16
C ASP A 333 6.32 3.54 1.46
N ILE A 334 5.53 2.48 1.55
CA ILE A 334 5.92 1.13 1.09
C ILE A 334 5.68 0.95 -0.41
N GLU A 335 4.59 1.51 -0.93
CA GLU A 335 4.09 1.21 -2.28
C GLU A 335 5.08 1.73 -3.32
N ARG A 336 5.46 3.01 -3.24
CA ARG A 336 6.44 3.69 -4.12
C ARG A 336 7.81 3.01 -4.23
N LEU A 337 8.22 2.22 -3.22
CA LEU A 337 9.56 1.65 -3.15
C LEU A 337 9.57 0.12 -3.35
N CYS A 338 8.43 -0.51 -3.64
CA CYS A 338 8.35 -1.97 -3.80
C CYS A 338 9.23 -2.52 -4.93
N PHE A 339 9.59 -1.67 -5.90
CA PHE A 339 10.52 -2.01 -6.97
C PHE A 339 11.97 -2.21 -6.52
N LEU A 340 12.32 -1.75 -5.31
CA LEU A 340 13.61 -2.07 -4.70
C LEU A 340 13.72 -3.56 -4.39
N ILE A 341 12.61 -4.25 -4.14
CA ILE A 341 12.62 -5.60 -3.58
C ILE A 341 13.24 -6.62 -4.54
N PRO A 342 12.87 -6.71 -5.83
CA PRO A 342 13.51 -7.66 -6.73
C PRO A 342 15.02 -7.39 -6.86
N VAL A 343 15.41 -6.12 -6.94
CA VAL A 343 16.82 -5.73 -7.11
C VAL A 343 17.64 -6.08 -5.89
N THR A 344 17.21 -5.65 -4.72
CA THR A 344 17.90 -5.92 -3.46
C THR A 344 17.90 -7.41 -3.13
N SER A 345 16.79 -8.13 -3.36
CA SER A 345 16.72 -9.60 -3.20
C SER A 345 17.70 -10.32 -4.14
N PHE A 346 17.84 -9.85 -5.38
CA PHE A 346 18.83 -10.37 -6.31
C PHE A 346 20.27 -10.11 -5.83
N LEU A 347 20.56 -8.90 -5.35
CA LEU A 347 21.86 -8.57 -4.74
C LEU A 347 22.15 -9.43 -3.50
N PHE A 348 21.13 -9.71 -2.67
CA PHE A 348 21.22 -10.66 -1.57
C PHE A 348 21.59 -12.06 -2.06
N GLY A 349 21.03 -12.53 -3.17
CA GLY A 349 21.37 -13.81 -3.79
C GLY A 349 22.88 -14.03 -3.99
N PHE A 350 23.60 -13.00 -4.42
CA PHE A 350 25.05 -13.05 -4.58
C PHE A 350 25.80 -13.14 -3.25
N GLY A 351 25.44 -12.30 -2.26
CA GLY A 351 26.08 -12.32 -0.94
C GLY A 351 25.83 -13.62 -0.19
N LEU A 352 24.61 -14.14 -0.27
CA LEU A 352 24.14 -15.34 0.42
C LEU A 352 24.90 -16.61 0.02
N GLN A 353 25.59 -16.65 -1.12
CA GLN A 353 26.44 -17.80 -1.49
C GLN A 353 27.54 -18.06 -0.46
N ARG A 354 28.15 -16.99 0.06
CA ARG A 354 29.46 -17.06 0.72
C ARG A 354 29.38 -17.02 2.23
N SER A 355 28.29 -16.52 2.80
CA SER A 355 28.18 -16.30 4.23
C SER A 355 27.00 -17.06 4.82
N PHE A 356 27.30 -17.98 5.74
CA PHE A 356 26.30 -18.64 6.57
C PHE A 356 25.50 -17.61 7.39
N LEU A 357 26.18 -16.58 7.91
CA LEU A 357 25.54 -15.50 8.66
C LEU A 357 24.50 -14.75 7.82
N LEU A 358 24.80 -14.45 6.55
CA LEU A 358 23.82 -13.83 5.65
C LEU A 358 22.60 -14.74 5.44
N LYS A 359 22.81 -16.07 5.30
CA LYS A 359 21.70 -17.04 5.16
C LYS A 359 20.81 -17.07 6.39
N VAL A 360 21.41 -17.16 7.57
CA VAL A 360 20.68 -17.12 8.84
C VAL A 360 19.89 -15.83 8.95
N ALA A 361 20.51 -14.69 8.65
CA ALA A 361 19.84 -13.40 8.76
C ALA A 361 18.70 -13.23 7.75
N ALA A 362 18.86 -13.71 6.51
CA ALA A 362 17.78 -13.75 5.52
C ALA A 362 16.58 -14.60 6.01
N ILE A 363 16.86 -15.77 6.58
CA ILE A 363 15.83 -16.63 7.19
C ILE A 363 15.14 -15.92 8.35
N LEU A 364 15.88 -15.22 9.20
CA LEU A 364 15.32 -14.47 10.33
C LEU A 364 14.44 -13.31 9.85
N ILE A 365 14.84 -12.57 8.80
CA ILE A 365 14.04 -11.50 8.19
C ILE A 365 12.71 -12.06 7.68
N VAL A 366 12.76 -13.09 6.83
CA VAL A 366 11.56 -13.72 6.27
C VAL A 366 10.69 -14.32 7.37
N GLY A 367 11.31 -15.04 8.32
CA GLY A 367 10.64 -15.64 9.47
C GLY A 367 9.97 -14.59 10.35
N SER A 368 10.59 -13.44 10.58
CA SER A 368 9.99 -12.35 11.35
C SER A 368 8.79 -11.74 10.62
N ASN A 369 8.89 -11.50 9.31
CA ASN A 369 7.78 -10.93 8.53
C ASN A 369 6.56 -11.85 8.54
N LEU A 370 6.79 -13.16 8.35
CA LEU A 370 5.74 -14.17 8.42
C LEU A 370 5.19 -14.27 9.86
N GLY A 371 6.06 -14.35 10.86
CA GLY A 371 5.66 -14.46 12.27
C GLY A 371 4.79 -13.28 12.71
N PHE A 372 5.17 -12.04 12.39
CA PHE A 372 4.40 -10.84 12.74
C PHE A 372 3.06 -10.74 12.01
N ARG A 373 2.87 -11.43 10.89
CA ARG A 373 1.61 -11.41 10.12
C ARG A 373 0.71 -12.60 10.45
N VAL A 374 1.29 -13.79 10.66
CA VAL A 374 0.57 -14.98 11.12
C VAL A 374 0.06 -14.79 12.54
N PHE A 375 0.88 -14.27 13.45
CA PHE A 375 0.56 -14.26 14.88
C PHE A 375 -0.72 -13.47 15.20
N PRO A 376 -0.92 -12.22 14.73
CA PRO A 376 -2.18 -11.50 14.96
C PRO A 376 -3.38 -12.17 14.26
N THR A 377 -3.17 -12.72 13.07
CA THR A 377 -4.24 -13.37 12.32
C THR A 377 -4.78 -14.61 13.05
N VAL A 378 -3.88 -15.46 13.56
CA VAL A 378 -4.23 -16.73 14.21
C VAL A 378 -4.64 -16.53 15.67
N PHE A 379 -3.90 -15.71 16.44
CA PHE A 379 -4.06 -15.65 17.89
C PHE A 379 -4.94 -14.51 18.39
N SER A 380 -5.14 -13.44 17.61
CA SER A 380 -5.98 -12.31 18.03
C SER A 380 -7.33 -12.21 17.30
N GLY A 381 -7.71 -13.24 16.53
CA GLY A 381 -9.04 -13.32 15.92
C GLY A 381 -9.28 -12.29 14.82
N GLY A 382 -8.23 -11.90 14.09
CA GLY A 382 -8.30 -10.98 12.96
C GLY A 382 -7.52 -9.67 13.11
N GLY A 383 -6.57 -9.60 14.05
CA GLY A 383 -5.81 -8.37 14.29
C GLY A 383 -6.69 -7.22 14.81
N GLU A 384 -6.13 -6.01 14.80
CA GLU A 384 -6.81 -4.79 15.23
C GLU A 384 -8.10 -4.52 14.42
N SER A 385 -8.04 -4.67 13.08
CA SER A 385 -9.17 -4.44 12.19
C SER A 385 -10.36 -5.37 12.45
N GLY A 386 -10.11 -6.68 12.61
CA GLY A 386 -11.16 -7.66 12.86
C GLY A 386 -11.81 -7.47 14.23
N GLN A 387 -11.00 -7.15 15.26
CA GLN A 387 -11.50 -6.82 16.59
C GLN A 387 -12.33 -5.53 16.57
N LEU A 388 -11.83 -4.48 15.91
CA LEU A 388 -12.53 -3.21 15.76
C LEU A 388 -13.90 -3.41 15.09
N THR A 389 -13.93 -4.17 13.99
CA THR A 389 -15.16 -4.50 13.25
C THR A 389 -16.20 -5.13 14.18
N ARG A 390 -15.83 -6.21 14.88
CA ARG A 390 -16.74 -6.93 15.79
C ARG A 390 -17.21 -6.06 16.95
N LEU A 391 -16.30 -5.28 17.56
CA LEU A 391 -16.64 -4.41 18.68
C LEU A 391 -17.64 -3.34 18.26
N VAL A 392 -17.46 -2.74 17.09
CA VAL A 392 -18.38 -1.73 16.56
C VAL A 392 -19.73 -2.34 16.19
N GLU A 393 -19.75 -3.50 15.55
CA GLU A 393 -20.99 -4.21 15.22
C GLU A 393 -21.84 -4.54 16.45
N ASN A 394 -21.20 -4.98 17.54
CA ASN A 394 -21.88 -5.40 18.76
C ASN A 394 -22.46 -4.23 19.57
N HIS A 395 -21.90 -3.03 19.44
CA HIS A 395 -22.28 -1.88 20.30
C HIS A 395 -23.00 -0.75 19.58
N THR A 396 -23.01 -0.75 18.23
CA THR A 396 -23.58 0.35 17.45
C THR A 396 -24.61 -0.16 16.45
N LYS A 397 -25.57 0.70 16.10
CA LYS A 397 -26.56 0.42 15.05
C LYS A 397 -25.91 0.48 13.65
N PRO A 398 -26.46 -0.19 12.62
CA PRO A 398 -26.08 0.07 11.24
C PRO A 398 -26.15 1.57 10.91
N HIS A 399 -25.30 2.04 9.98
CA HIS A 399 -25.22 3.46 9.58
C HIS A 399 -24.80 4.44 10.69
N SER A 400 -24.38 3.95 11.86
CA SER A 400 -23.80 4.81 12.89
C SER A 400 -22.48 5.41 12.40
N LEU A 401 -22.17 6.62 12.88
CA LEU A 401 -20.92 7.31 12.65
C LEU A 401 -20.06 7.27 13.90
N LEU A 402 -18.81 6.81 13.77
CA LEU A 402 -17.81 6.88 14.82
C LEU A 402 -16.85 8.01 14.51
N VAL A 403 -16.86 9.04 15.34
CA VAL A 403 -15.90 10.14 15.28
C VAL A 403 -14.68 9.77 16.08
N ILE A 404 -13.57 9.65 15.37
CA ILE A 404 -12.26 9.38 15.95
C ILE A 404 -11.35 10.60 15.76
N HIS A 405 -10.35 10.69 16.63
CA HIS A 405 -9.31 11.70 16.52
C HIS A 405 -7.94 11.08 16.75
N GLY A 406 -6.95 11.52 15.97
CA GLY A 406 -5.57 11.08 16.06
C GLY A 406 -5.27 9.85 15.20
N GLN A 407 -4.12 9.23 15.45
CA GLN A 407 -3.63 8.05 14.73
C GLN A 407 -3.83 6.74 15.52
N ARG A 408 -4.79 6.69 16.45
CA ARG A 408 -4.93 5.54 17.36
C ARG A 408 -5.46 4.28 16.69
N PHE A 409 -6.28 4.44 15.65
CA PHE A 409 -6.63 3.34 14.75
C PHE A 409 -5.95 3.60 13.42
N SER A 410 -5.25 2.60 12.88
CA SER A 410 -4.68 2.72 11.54
C SER A 410 -5.80 2.93 10.51
N ILE A 411 -5.51 3.65 9.43
CA ILE A 411 -6.45 3.85 8.30
C ILE A 411 -6.97 2.51 7.81
N SER A 412 -6.08 1.53 7.66
CA SER A 412 -6.45 0.17 7.26
C SER A 412 -7.42 -0.54 8.23
N SER A 413 -7.41 -0.21 9.51
CA SER A 413 -8.27 -0.85 10.51
C SER A 413 -9.69 -0.32 10.46
N TRP A 414 -9.86 1.00 10.45
CA TRP A 414 -11.20 1.58 10.44
C TRP A 414 -11.87 1.54 9.07
N THR A 415 -11.12 1.52 7.96
CA THR A 415 -11.71 1.29 6.63
C THR A 415 -12.22 -0.13 6.46
N ALA A 416 -11.50 -1.12 7.01
CA ALA A 416 -11.97 -2.50 7.12
C ALA A 416 -13.27 -2.57 7.94
N ALA A 417 -13.28 -1.95 9.12
CA ALA A 417 -14.49 -1.89 9.93
C ALA A 417 -15.65 -1.23 9.17
N GLN A 418 -15.42 -0.12 8.46
CA GLN A 418 -16.46 0.55 7.68
C GLN A 418 -17.07 -0.34 6.60
N TYR A 419 -16.23 -1.02 5.81
CA TYR A 419 -16.68 -1.90 4.74
C TYR A 419 -17.52 -3.08 5.24
N PHE A 420 -17.04 -3.79 6.27
CA PHE A 420 -17.72 -5.01 6.74
C PHE A 420 -18.90 -4.71 7.66
N SER A 421 -18.78 -3.70 8.53
CA SER A 421 -19.83 -3.39 9.50
C SER A 421 -20.91 -2.47 8.97
N LYS A 422 -20.73 -1.77 7.84
CA LYS A 422 -21.65 -0.71 7.37
C LYS A 422 -21.85 0.41 8.41
N ARG A 423 -20.80 0.74 9.17
CA ARG A 423 -20.73 1.91 10.07
C ARG A 423 -19.66 2.85 9.55
N ASP A 424 -19.97 4.14 9.49
CA ASP A 424 -19.02 5.12 8.99
C ASP A 424 -18.03 5.53 10.08
N PHE A 425 -16.81 5.87 9.67
CA PHE A 425 -15.79 6.43 10.55
C PHE A 425 -15.37 7.80 10.01
N HIS A 426 -15.23 8.77 10.90
CA HIS A 426 -14.71 10.09 10.55
C HIS A 426 -13.52 10.42 11.44
N SER A 427 -12.33 10.48 10.83
CA SER A 427 -11.11 10.93 11.50
C SER A 427 -10.87 12.40 11.19
N ILE A 428 -11.08 13.26 12.19
CA ILE A 428 -10.89 14.71 12.07
C ILE A 428 -9.45 15.02 11.60
N LEU A 429 -8.46 14.34 12.16
CA LEU A 429 -7.05 14.53 11.80
C LEU A 429 -6.78 14.15 10.34
N TYR A 430 -7.30 12.99 9.89
CA TYR A 430 -7.13 12.55 8.51
C TYR A 430 -7.83 13.50 7.52
N ASP A 431 -9.01 13.98 7.91
CA ASP A 431 -9.80 14.88 7.09
C ASP A 431 -9.13 16.25 6.91
N VAL A 432 -8.51 16.77 7.97
CA VAL A 432 -7.70 18.00 7.92
C VAL A 432 -6.45 17.79 7.06
N GLN A 433 -5.79 16.63 7.15
CA GLN A 433 -4.61 16.32 6.33
C GLN A 433 -4.93 16.24 4.84
N THR A 434 -6.09 15.67 4.49
CA THR A 434 -6.50 15.46 3.11
C THR A 434 -7.14 16.69 2.47
N ASN A 435 -7.88 17.47 3.25
CA ASN A 435 -8.74 18.52 2.71
C ASN A 435 -8.56 19.91 3.37
N GLY A 436 -7.61 20.05 4.29
CA GLY A 436 -7.31 21.30 4.98
C GLY A 436 -8.21 21.62 6.19
N GLU A 437 -7.72 22.55 7.02
CA GLU A 437 -8.30 22.93 8.31
C GLU A 437 -9.71 23.55 8.21
N LYS A 438 -10.04 24.24 7.11
CA LYS A 438 -11.30 24.99 7.02
C LYS A 438 -12.53 24.13 6.70
N ALA A 439 -12.33 22.89 6.28
CA ALA A 439 -13.40 22.07 5.72
C ALA A 439 -13.90 20.95 6.66
N TRP A 440 -13.18 20.64 7.74
CA TRP A 440 -13.51 19.47 8.57
C TRP A 440 -14.84 19.61 9.30
N GLN A 441 -15.18 20.78 9.85
CA GLN A 441 -16.45 20.99 10.55
C GLN A 441 -17.66 20.76 9.62
N LYS A 442 -17.61 21.30 8.41
CA LYS A 442 -18.68 21.16 7.42
C LYS A 442 -18.89 19.70 7.02
N ARG A 443 -17.81 18.96 6.76
CA ARG A 443 -17.89 17.54 6.38
C ARG A 443 -18.29 16.64 7.55
N LEU A 444 -17.81 16.93 8.74
CA LEU A 444 -18.21 16.22 9.94
C LEU A 444 -19.70 16.41 10.21
N ASN A 445 -20.20 17.65 10.17
CA ASN A 445 -21.64 17.93 10.25
C ASN A 445 -22.43 17.16 9.18
N SER A 446 -22.00 17.21 7.92
CA SER A 446 -22.66 16.46 6.84
C SER A 446 -22.67 14.95 7.09
N SER A 447 -21.59 14.40 7.64
CA SER A 447 -21.50 12.98 7.99
C SER A 447 -22.43 12.63 9.16
N MET A 448 -22.50 13.50 10.18
CA MET A 448 -23.37 13.34 11.34
C MET A 448 -24.84 13.40 10.94
N THR A 449 -25.23 14.39 10.15
CA THR A 449 -26.59 14.51 9.57
C THR A 449 -26.95 13.26 8.79
N LYS A 450 -26.09 12.80 7.89
CA LYS A 450 -26.31 11.58 7.12
C LYS A 450 -26.47 10.34 8.02
N ALA A 451 -25.70 10.23 9.10
CA ALA A 451 -25.82 9.11 10.02
C ALA A 451 -27.20 9.11 10.71
N TRP A 452 -27.64 10.26 11.23
CA TRP A 452 -28.96 10.40 11.84
C TRP A 452 -30.11 10.16 10.85
N GLU A 453 -30.04 10.73 9.65
CA GLU A 453 -31.03 10.54 8.59
C GLU A 453 -31.20 9.06 8.19
N ASN A 454 -30.12 8.27 8.26
CA ASN A 454 -30.15 6.83 8.00
C ASN A 454 -30.51 5.99 9.24
N GLY A 455 -30.98 6.61 10.33
CA GLY A 455 -31.36 5.92 11.58
C GLY A 455 -30.18 5.43 12.43
N GLY A 456 -28.96 5.86 12.09
CA GLY A 456 -27.73 5.60 12.84
C GLY A 456 -27.56 6.54 14.04
N ALA A 457 -26.58 6.22 14.88
CA ALA A 457 -26.17 7.06 16.00
C ALA A 457 -24.79 7.69 15.75
N VAL A 458 -24.50 8.84 16.37
CA VAL A 458 -23.18 9.47 16.32
C VAL A 458 -22.45 9.20 17.63
N TRP A 459 -21.31 8.54 17.54
CA TRP A 459 -20.46 8.15 18.66
C TRP A 459 -19.16 8.94 18.63
N VAL A 460 -18.85 9.63 19.71
CA VAL A 460 -17.68 10.51 19.80
C VAL A 460 -16.77 10.04 20.92
N LEU A 461 -15.46 10.05 20.68
CA LEU A 461 -14.47 9.77 21.72
C LEU A 461 -14.68 10.68 22.94
N ALA A 462 -14.78 10.09 24.13
CA ALA A 462 -15.08 10.81 25.38
C ALA A 462 -14.15 12.01 25.65
N PRO A 463 -12.83 11.96 25.38
CA PRO A 463 -11.94 13.11 25.54
C PRO A 463 -12.27 14.31 24.65
N LEU A 464 -13.02 14.13 23.56
CA LEU A 464 -13.49 15.24 22.72
C LEU A 464 -14.71 15.95 23.33
N LEU A 465 -15.35 15.34 24.33
CA LEU A 465 -16.54 15.85 25.00
C LEU A 465 -16.26 16.38 26.42
N SER A 466 -15.00 16.50 26.84
CA SER A 466 -14.61 17.03 28.16
C SER A 466 -14.19 18.49 28.08
N THR A 467 -14.64 19.30 29.05
CA THR A 467 -14.12 20.66 29.29
C THR A 467 -12.75 20.64 29.95
N GLU A 468 -12.44 19.56 30.67
CA GLU A 468 -11.12 19.35 31.25
C GLU A 468 -10.13 18.95 30.15
N HIS A 469 -9.22 19.87 29.85
CA HIS A 469 -8.03 19.62 29.04
C HIS A 469 -7.10 18.67 29.80
N THR A 470 -7.46 17.39 29.82
CA THR A 470 -6.54 16.38 30.32
C THR A 470 -5.37 16.32 29.35
N SER A 471 -4.14 16.20 29.88
CA SER A 471 -2.93 15.98 29.08
C SER A 471 -3.09 14.81 28.09
N GLN A 472 -3.99 13.85 28.38
CA GLN A 472 -4.36 12.76 27.48
C GLN A 472 -5.19 13.18 26.26
N ALA A 473 -6.11 14.14 26.39
CA ALA A 473 -6.84 14.71 25.27
C ALA A 473 -5.87 15.49 24.36
N GLU A 474 -5.02 16.34 24.92
CA GLU A 474 -3.96 17.05 24.18
C GLU A 474 -2.99 16.07 23.50
N HIS A 475 -2.59 14.99 24.18
CA HIS A 475 -1.79 13.92 23.59
C HIS A 475 -2.48 13.12 22.48
N ALA A 476 -3.80 12.95 22.52
CA ALA A 476 -4.58 12.29 21.47
C ALA A 476 -4.85 13.21 20.27
N LEU A 477 -4.73 14.52 20.47
CA LEU A 477 -5.14 15.54 19.53
C LEU A 477 -3.97 16.23 18.80
N GLN A 478 -2.78 16.30 19.40
CA GLN A 478 -1.61 16.96 18.79
C GLN A 478 -0.63 15.95 18.19
N MET A 479 -0.87 15.53 16.95
CA MET A 479 0.10 14.77 16.15
C MET A 479 0.15 15.23 14.69
N ASN A 480 0.55 16.47 14.44
CA ASN A 480 1.37 16.84 13.27
C ASN A 480 1.68 18.35 13.26
N PRO A 481 2.93 18.81 13.44
CA PRO A 481 3.29 20.20 13.19
C PRO A 481 3.36 20.54 11.69
N GLU A 482 3.26 19.55 10.79
CA GLU A 482 3.36 19.74 9.33
C GLU A 482 2.10 20.37 8.71
N PHE A 483 0.94 20.31 9.38
CA PHE A 483 -0.33 20.82 8.86
C PHE A 483 -1.03 21.66 9.93
N PRO A 484 -1.71 22.75 9.56
CA PRO A 484 -2.57 23.48 10.47
C PRO A 484 -3.71 22.53 10.90
N VAL A 485 -3.75 22.18 12.18
CA VAL A 485 -4.76 21.31 12.78
C VAL A 485 -5.61 22.12 13.75
N PRO A 486 -6.93 21.86 13.82
CA PRO A 486 -7.78 22.53 14.79
C PRO A 486 -7.26 22.28 16.20
N SER A 487 -7.30 23.30 17.04
CA SER A 487 -6.94 23.14 18.44
C SER A 487 -7.91 22.19 19.13
N VAL A 488 -7.43 21.52 20.19
CA VAL A 488 -8.27 20.70 21.07
C VAL A 488 -9.52 21.46 21.49
N SER A 489 -9.33 22.71 21.91
CA SER A 489 -10.40 23.59 22.33
C SER A 489 -11.42 23.84 21.22
N GLN A 490 -11.00 24.01 19.96
CA GLN A 490 -11.92 24.15 18.82
C GLN A 490 -12.74 22.89 18.57
N VAL A 491 -12.11 21.71 18.65
CA VAL A 491 -12.82 20.42 18.48
C VAL A 491 -13.80 20.18 19.63
N CYS A 492 -13.38 20.42 20.86
CA CYS A 492 -14.25 20.30 22.03
C CYS A 492 -15.42 21.30 21.98
N GLN A 493 -15.15 22.57 21.66
CA GLN A 493 -16.20 23.59 21.49
C GLN A 493 -17.25 23.19 20.46
N PHE A 494 -16.82 22.59 19.34
CA PHE A 494 -17.75 22.04 18.35
C PHE A 494 -18.68 21.00 18.99
N PHE A 495 -18.12 20.04 19.73
CA PHE A 495 -18.93 18.97 20.33
C PHE A 495 -19.75 19.37 21.55
N MET A 496 -19.38 20.46 22.24
CA MET A 496 -20.17 20.99 23.37
C MET A 496 -21.55 21.50 22.93
N THR A 497 -21.77 21.70 21.64
CA THR A 497 -23.09 22.07 21.08
C THR A 497 -24.07 20.90 21.00
N PHE A 498 -23.64 19.67 21.32
CA PHE A 498 -24.47 18.47 21.27
C PHE A 498 -24.74 17.89 22.67
N GLN A 499 -25.89 17.25 22.82
CA GLN A 499 -26.27 16.61 24.08
C GLN A 499 -25.76 15.16 24.14
N LYS A 500 -25.21 14.75 25.29
CA LYS A 500 -24.86 13.36 25.56
C LYS A 500 -26.12 12.56 25.87
N THR A 501 -26.29 11.40 25.24
CA THR A 501 -27.49 10.55 25.48
C THR A 501 -27.36 9.69 26.75
N GLY A 502 -26.14 9.56 27.28
CA GLY A 502 -25.81 8.72 28.43
C GLY A 502 -25.40 7.28 28.07
N ARG A 503 -25.48 6.90 26.79
CA ARG A 503 -24.94 5.62 26.31
C ARG A 503 -23.46 5.73 26.00
N SER A 504 -22.73 4.68 26.37
CA SER A 504 -21.32 4.56 26.06
C SER A 504 -20.94 3.13 25.72
N PHE A 505 -19.83 2.99 25.01
CA PHE A 505 -19.14 1.72 24.86
C PHE A 505 -17.63 1.96 24.78
N SER A 506 -16.84 0.90 24.95
CA SER A 506 -15.39 1.02 24.95
C SER A 506 -14.72 0.09 23.95
N ILE A 507 -13.66 0.59 23.32
CA ILE A 507 -12.74 -0.15 22.46
C ILE A 507 -11.35 -0.10 23.11
N GLY A 508 -10.99 -1.16 23.85
CA GLY A 508 -9.79 -1.15 24.67
C GLY A 508 -9.85 -0.07 25.75
N LYS A 509 -8.97 0.93 25.67
CA LYS A 509 -8.94 2.09 26.59
C LYS A 509 -9.71 3.31 26.07
N LEU A 510 -10.39 3.19 24.93
CA LEU A 510 -11.09 4.28 24.29
C LEU A 510 -12.57 4.18 24.59
N GLU A 511 -13.10 5.15 25.34
CA GLU A 511 -14.52 5.28 25.57
C GLU A 511 -15.16 6.16 24.50
N PHE A 512 -16.27 5.68 23.94
CA PHE A 512 -17.13 6.38 23.00
C PHE A 512 -18.45 6.70 23.68
N LEU A 513 -18.92 7.94 23.51
CA LEU A 513 -20.18 8.45 24.04
C LEU A 513 -21.11 8.79 22.87
N GLU A 514 -22.37 8.38 22.96
CA GLU A 514 -23.38 8.75 21.96
C GLU A 514 -23.85 10.20 22.19
N ILE A 515 -23.96 10.95 21.10
CA ILE A 515 -24.47 12.32 21.08
C ILE A 515 -25.71 12.45 20.19
N SER A 516 -26.56 13.42 20.50
CA SER A 516 -27.76 13.76 19.73
C SER A 516 -27.93 15.28 19.59
N HIS A 517 -28.69 15.70 18.57
CA HIS A 517 -29.15 17.09 18.49
C HIS A 517 -30.25 17.36 19.53
N GLU A 518 -30.24 18.54 20.14
CA GLU A 518 -31.29 18.97 21.10
C GLU A 518 -32.71 18.89 20.52
N ARG A 519 -32.87 19.01 19.19
CA ARG A 519 -34.19 19.00 18.52
C ARG A 519 -34.92 17.65 18.55
N GLU A 520 -34.22 16.51 18.59
CA GLU A 520 -34.87 15.19 18.48
C GLU A 520 -35.67 14.78 19.73
N ARG A 521 -35.42 15.37 20.90
CA ARG A 521 -36.21 15.06 22.11
C ARG A 521 -37.54 15.80 22.18
N ALA A 522 -37.71 16.89 21.43
CA ALA A 522 -38.97 17.63 21.42
C ALA A 522 -40.07 16.90 20.62
N GLU A 523 -39.71 15.95 19.76
CA GLU A 523 -40.66 15.17 18.95
C GLU A 523 -40.92 13.75 19.50
N VAL A 524 -40.16 13.31 20.49
CA VAL A 524 -40.29 11.96 21.13
C VAL A 524 -40.91 12.03 22.54
N ARG A 525 -41.20 13.23 23.05
CA ARG A 525 -42.03 13.46 24.23
C ARG A 525 -43.38 13.98 23.80
#